data_AF-A0A938D3E5-F1
#
_entry.id   AF-A0A938D3E5-F1
#
_cell.length_a   1.000
_cell.length_b   1.000
_cell.length_c   1.000
_cell.angle_alpha   90.00
_cell.angle_beta   90.00
_cell.angle_gamma   90.00
#
_symmetry.space_group_name_H-M   'P 1'
#
loop_
_entity.id
_entity.type
_entity.pdbx_description
1 polymer ?
#
loop_
_entity_poly.entity_id
_entity_poly.type
_entity_poly.pdbx_seq_one_letter_code
_entity_poly.pdbx_strand_id
1 'polypeptide(L)' 'MMQPEDDTGAYVDAMARVIGLPIDPVARDKVIANVEVARTIAGLALAAPLPDATENAPVFEP' A
#
# COMPACT_ATOMS: atom_id res chain seq x y z
N MET A 1 -16.64 -11.53 -8.43
CA MET A 1 -16.10 -10.68 -9.52
C MET A 1 -15.01 -9.86 -8.86
N MET A 2 -13.76 -9.98 -9.31
CA MET A 2 -12.62 -9.22 -8.78
C MET A 2 -12.82 -7.75 -9.17
N GLN A 3 -12.80 -6.80 -8.23
CA GLN A 3 -12.90 -5.39 -8.60
C GLN A 3 -11.57 -4.90 -9.20
N PRO A 4 -11.56 -3.87 -10.07
CA PRO A 4 -10.33 -3.33 -10.64
C PRO A 4 -9.30 -2.88 -9.58
N GLU A 5 -9.76 -2.39 -8.43
CA GLU A 5 -8.95 -2.06 -7.25
C GLU A 5 -8.31 -3.27 -6.54
N ASP A 6 -8.67 -4.49 -6.93
CA ASP A 6 -8.09 -5.71 -6.36
C ASP A 6 -6.89 -6.26 -7.14
N ASP A 7 -6.54 -5.66 -8.30
CA ASP A 7 -5.35 -6.05 -9.06
C ASP A 7 -4.09 -5.37 -8.50
N THR A 8 -3.44 -6.06 -7.56
CA THR A 8 -2.17 -5.62 -6.96
C THR A 8 -1.07 -5.41 -8.01
N GLY A 9 -1.05 -6.19 -9.09
CA GLY A 9 -0.04 -6.06 -10.15
C GLY A 9 -0.19 -4.76 -10.93
N ALA A 10 -1.42 -4.43 -11.33
CA ALA A 10 -1.71 -3.15 -11.99
C ALA A 10 -1.42 -1.95 -11.08
N TYR A 11 -1.75 -2.06 -9.78
CA TYR A 11 -1.44 -1.04 -8.78
C TYR A 11 0.08 -0.81 -8.65
N VAL A 12 0.86 -1.89 -8.51
CA VAL A 12 2.33 -1.82 -8.40
C VAL A 12 2.94 -1.16 -9.64
N ASP A 13 2.52 -1.56 -10.85
CA ASP A 13 3.04 -0.98 -12.09
C ASP A 13 2.70 0.51 -12.23
N ALA A 14 1.49 0.92 -11.83
CA ALA A 14 1.08 2.31 -11.86
C ALA A 14 1.87 3.14 -10.84
N MET A 15 2.01 2.65 -9.60
CA MET A 15 2.73 3.38 -8.55
C MET A 15 4.23 3.50 -8.84
N ALA A 16 4.85 2.47 -9.40
CA ALA A 16 6.24 2.52 -9.86
C ALA A 16 6.48 3.68 -10.84
N ARG A 17 5.53 3.95 -11.75
CA ARG A 17 5.61 5.09 -12.67
C ARG A 17 5.41 6.42 -11.96
N VAL A 18 4.43 6.51 -11.04
CA VAL A 18 4.12 7.73 -10.29
C VAL A 18 5.33 8.20 -9.48
N ILE A 19 6.01 7.28 -8.80
CA ILE A 19 7.17 7.62 -7.95
C ILE A 19 8.50 7.65 -8.72
N GLY A 20 8.49 7.35 -10.02
CA GLY A 20 9.69 7.32 -10.85
C GLY A 20 10.68 6.21 -10.50
N LEU A 21 10.21 5.10 -9.92
CA LEU A 21 11.04 3.96 -9.52
C LEU A 21 10.74 2.75 -10.40
N PRO A 22 11.51 2.53 -11.49
CA PRO A 22 11.32 1.35 -12.32
C PRO A 22 11.66 0.08 -11.53
N ILE A 23 10.83 -0.95 -11.69
CA ILE A 23 11.03 -2.26 -11.07
C ILE A 23 11.77 -3.15 -12.05
N ASP A 24 12.88 -3.77 -11.60
CA ASP A 24 13.56 -4.80 -12.38
C ASP A 24 12.56 -5.93 -12.72
N PRO A 25 12.43 -6.34 -14.00
CA PRO A 25 11.50 -7.40 -14.38
C PRO A 25 11.63 -8.69 -13.56
N VAL A 26 12.84 -9.05 -13.11
CA VAL A 26 13.11 -10.24 -12.29
C VAL A 26 12.59 -10.07 -10.85
N ALA A 27 12.45 -8.83 -10.38
CA ALA A 27 11.96 -8.50 -9.06
C ALA A 27 10.44 -8.27 -9.00
N ARG A 28 9.78 -8.02 -10.15
CA ARG A 28 8.37 -7.59 -10.22
C ARG A 28 7.42 -8.47 -9.42
N ASP A 29 7.46 -9.78 -9.64
CA ASP A 29 6.54 -10.71 -8.97
C ASP A 29 6.76 -10.75 -7.45
N LYS A 30 8.02 -10.56 -6.99
CA LYS A 30 8.34 -10.47 -5.57
C LYS A 30 7.85 -9.16 -4.94
N VAL A 31 7.88 -8.06 -5.69
CA VAL A 31 7.31 -6.78 -5.22
C VAL A 31 5.80 -6.92 -5.05
N ILE A 32 5.11 -7.51 -6.03
CA ILE A 32 3.66 -7.75 -5.96
C ILE A 32 3.32 -8.58 -4.73
N ALA A 33 4.00 -9.72 -4.52
CA ALA A 33 3.76 -10.58 -3.36
C ALA A 33 3.94 -9.83 -2.02
N ASN A 34 4.96 -8.97 -1.90
CA ASN A 34 5.16 -8.18 -0.68
C ASN A 34 4.08 -7.12 -0.46
N VAL A 35 3.56 -6.53 -1.54
CA VAL A 35 2.44 -5.58 -1.44
C VAL A 35 1.15 -6.28 -1.01
N GLU A 36 0.91 -7.53 -1.44
CA GLU A 36 -0.24 -8.32 -0.96
C GLU A 36 -0.14 -8.64 0.54
N VAL A 37 1.06 -8.96 1.02
CA VAL A 37 1.32 -9.14 2.46
C VAL A 37 1.07 -7.84 3.21
N ALA A 38 1.57 -6.70 2.72
CA ALA A 38 1.34 -5.40 3.31
C ALA A 38 -0.15 -5.03 3.34
N ARG A 39 -0.92 -5.35 2.29
CA ARG A 39 -2.37 -5.15 2.23
C ARG A 39 -3.09 -5.97 3.30
N THR A 40 -2.65 -7.19 3.55
CA THR A 40 -3.20 -8.05 4.62
C THR A 40 -2.97 -7.42 6.00
N ILE A 41 -1.76 -6.93 6.27
CA ILE A 41 -1.43 -6.25 7.53
C ILE A 41 -2.22 -4.95 7.68
N ALA A 42 -2.32 -4.16 6.61
CA ALA A 42 -3.10 -2.92 6.59
C ALA A 42 -4.59 -3.18 6.90
N GLY A 43 -5.14 -4.30 6.44
CA GLY A 43 -6.51 -4.71 6.77
C GLY A 43 -6.75 -4.84 8.28
N LEU A 44 -5.75 -5.29 9.06
CA LEU A 44 -5.84 -5.36 10.51
C LEU A 44 -5.91 -3.97 11.15
N ALA A 45 -5.13 -3.01 10.63
CA ALA A 45 -5.11 -1.64 11.13
C ALA A 45 -6.40 -0.87 10.77
N LEU A 46 -6.97 -1.14 9.60
CA LEU A 46 -8.19 -0.50 9.10
C LEU A 46 -9.49 -1.15 9.60
N ALA A 47 -9.41 -2.25 10.38
CA ALA A 47 -10.57 -3.00 10.84
C ALA A 47 -11.47 -2.22 11.81
N ALA A 48 -10.94 -1.19 12.47
CA ALA A 48 -11.69 -0.33 13.37
C ALA A 48 -11.62 1.14 12.90
N PRO A 49 -12.72 1.91 13.01
CA PRO A 49 -12.71 3.31 12.67
C PRO A 49 -11.82 4.11 13.64
N LEU A 50 -11.09 5.07 13.10
CA LEU A 50 -10.31 6.02 13.90
C LEU A 50 -11.19 7.23 14.27
N PRO A 51 -11.21 7.66 15.54
CA PRO A 51 -11.83 8.91 15.93
C PRO A 51 -11.22 10.13 15.21
N ASP A 52 -12.03 11.13 14.88
CA ASP A 52 -11.55 12.37 14.23
C ASP A 52 -10.54 13.14 15.10
N ALA A 53 -10.58 12.95 16.41
CA ALA A 53 -9.65 13.53 17.37
C ALA A 53 -8.32 12.76 17.51
N THR A 54 -8.12 11.67 16.75
CA THR A 54 -6.85 10.93 16.76
C THR A 54 -5.75 11.75 16.10
N GLU A 55 -4.71 12.03 16.87
CA GLU A 55 -3.50 12.70 16.38
C GLU A 55 -2.43 11.69 15.94
N ASN A 56 -1.48 12.17 15.14
CA ASN A 56 -0.29 11.38 14.81
C ASN A 56 0.52 11.11 16.08
N ALA A 57 1.14 9.93 16.19
CA ALA A 57 1.92 9.57 17.37
C ALA A 57 3.04 10.59 17.69
N PRO A 58 3.85 11.04 16.70
CA PRO A 58 4.65 12.25 16.87
C PRO A 58 3.88 13.49 16.41
N VAL A 59 3.94 14.54 17.23
CA VAL A 59 3.45 15.89 16.91
C VAL A 59 4.64 16.85 16.92
N PHE A 60 4.66 17.80 15.98
CA PHE A 60 5.71 18.82 15.91
C PHE A 60 5.56 19.84 17.05
N GLU A 61 6.65 20.11 17.77
CA GLU A 61 6.77 21.19 18.75
C GLU A 61 7.82 22.20 18.27
N PRO A 62 7.49 23.51 18.16
CA PRO A 62 8.40 24.55 17.65
C PRO A 62 9.63 24.82 18.52
#